data_AF-A0AAE3D0W8-F1
#
_entry.id   AF-A0AAE3D0W8-F1
#
_cell.length_a   1.000
_cell.length_b   1.000
_cell.length_c   1.000
_cell.angle_alpha   90.00
_cell.angle_beta   90.00
_cell.angle_gamma   90.00
#
_symmetry.space_group_name_H-M   'P 1'
#
loop_
_entity.id
_entity.type
_entity.pdbx_description
1 polymer ?
#
loop_
_entity_poly.entity_id
_entity_poly.type
_entity_poly.pdbx_seq_one_letter_code
_entity_poly.pdbx_strand_id
1 'polypeptide(L)'
;MTIANRYDPRLVPFTGGHEGKVLRWYRDPTGTPTIGFGFTWGSKIFREWFLKTRGRKMQAGDTITDAEAFMLLKLVIEQEYLPPVIDRIDAAKATVTKHAVAAATDMAYNCGAGALGWSWFKQLLAGDVADSAARYRVTAQTSKGRKLPGLVRRRKEGALILYRNIWPDWVKTPTSLATADDVKAALPDWRLLAEDYDQGVAWLEQLGYFQGLATTDTKAVKAAVLAFQQEHPQLANDGVLGRATLDQLQRVIDLKKKAATTGAAGGGSAATGGAETATQTDITGISDLLIWGGVAVLVIGGAWLAWRYRDELSIAARSLFKRKG
;
A
#
# COMPACT_ATOMS: atom_id res chain seq x y z
N MET A 1 -6.10 -3.32 33.59
CA MET A 1 -4.64 -3.46 33.37
C MET A 1 -4.22 -2.30 32.46
N THR A 2 -3.11 -1.60 32.71
CA THR A 2 -2.74 -0.43 31.90
C THR A 2 -2.17 -0.84 30.53
N ILE A 3 -2.28 0.02 29.51
CA ILE A 3 -1.69 -0.19 28.16
C ILE A 3 -0.19 -0.49 28.27
N ALA A 4 0.51 0.18 29.18
CA ALA A 4 1.94 -0.03 29.44
C ALA A 4 2.29 -1.50 29.76
N ASN A 5 1.38 -2.23 30.43
CA ASN A 5 1.62 -3.63 30.80
C ASN A 5 1.31 -4.62 29.65
N ARG A 6 0.72 -4.16 28.54
CA ARG A 6 0.35 -4.98 27.37
C ARG A 6 1.20 -4.65 26.13
N TYR A 7 1.98 -3.58 26.17
CA TYR A 7 2.82 -3.13 25.07
C TYR A 7 4.17 -3.87 25.03
N ASP A 8 4.56 -4.35 23.85
CA ASP A 8 5.92 -4.86 23.61
C ASP A 8 6.69 -3.84 22.77
N PRO A 9 7.82 -3.29 23.26
CA PRO A 9 8.55 -2.24 22.56
C PRO A 9 9.14 -2.70 21.23
N ARG A 10 9.27 -4.01 20.98
CA ARG A 10 9.69 -4.56 19.68
C ARG A 10 8.66 -4.37 18.57
N LEU A 11 7.42 -3.98 18.90
CA LEU A 11 6.36 -3.75 17.92
C LEU A 11 6.73 -2.64 16.91
N VAL A 12 7.24 -1.51 17.39
CA VAL A 12 7.59 -0.38 16.52
C VAL A 12 8.66 -0.76 15.48
N PRO A 13 9.82 -1.34 15.86
CA PRO A 13 10.82 -1.73 14.87
C PRO A 13 10.35 -2.86 13.94
N PHE A 14 9.54 -3.80 14.43
CA PHE A 14 8.98 -4.87 13.59
C PHE A 14 8.02 -4.31 12.53
N THR A 15 7.04 -3.51 12.93
CA THR A 15 6.09 -2.90 11.99
C THR A 15 6.81 -1.94 11.03
N GLY A 16 7.65 -1.05 11.54
CA GLY A 16 8.39 -0.09 10.71
C GLY A 16 9.34 -0.74 9.70
N GLY A 17 10.00 -1.84 10.10
CA GLY A 17 10.86 -2.63 9.22
C GLY A 17 10.10 -3.27 8.04
N HIS A 18 8.85 -3.69 8.26
CA HIS A 18 8.01 -4.25 7.20
C HIS A 18 7.39 -3.20 6.27
N GLU A 19 6.96 -2.06 6.80
CA GLU A 19 6.32 -1.02 5.98
C GLU A 19 7.35 -0.30 5.09
N GLY A 20 8.53 -0.01 5.66
CA GLY A 20 9.53 0.83 5.02
C GLY A 20 9.17 2.31 5.09
N LYS A 21 10.19 3.15 4.92
CA LYS A 21 10.09 4.60 5.13
C LYS A 21 10.17 5.35 3.81
N VAL A 22 9.16 6.17 3.52
CA VAL A 22 9.13 7.06 2.35
C VAL A 22 8.83 8.49 2.81
N LEU A 23 9.83 9.36 2.87
CA LEU A 23 9.69 10.71 3.42
C LEU A 23 8.94 11.70 2.53
N ARG A 24 8.76 11.36 1.25
CA ARG A 24 8.03 12.17 0.27
C ARG A 24 6.67 11.56 0.00
N TRP A 25 5.69 12.41 -0.21
CA TRP A 25 4.37 12.02 -0.68
C TRP A 25 4.47 11.14 -1.92
N TYR A 26 3.72 10.05 -1.94
CA TYR A 26 3.56 9.18 -3.09
C TYR A 26 2.14 8.60 -3.14
N ARG A 27 1.84 7.85 -4.21
CA ARG A 27 0.62 7.05 -4.29
C ARG A 27 0.99 5.58 -4.11
N ASP A 28 0.30 4.90 -3.20
CA ASP A 28 0.42 3.45 -3.04
C ASP A 28 -0.15 2.70 -4.27
N PRO A 29 -0.10 1.36 -4.31
CA PRO A 29 -0.64 0.56 -5.41
C PRO A 29 -2.16 0.70 -5.63
N THR A 30 -2.89 1.24 -4.66
CA THR A 30 -4.34 1.52 -4.75
C THR A 30 -4.62 2.96 -5.23
N GLY A 31 -3.58 3.79 -5.34
CA GLY A 31 -3.67 5.20 -5.71
C GLY A 31 -3.93 6.13 -4.53
N THR A 32 -3.83 5.62 -3.30
CA THR A 32 -4.05 6.34 -2.05
C THR A 32 -2.84 7.22 -1.73
N PRO A 33 -3.03 8.53 -1.49
CA PRO A 33 -2.00 9.43 -0.99
C PRO A 33 -1.35 8.89 0.28
N THR A 34 -0.03 8.68 0.24
CA THR A 34 0.73 8.00 1.30
C THR A 34 2.07 8.70 1.56
N ILE A 35 2.55 8.66 2.81
CA ILE A 35 3.86 9.18 3.23
C ILE A 35 4.37 8.41 4.48
N GLY A 36 5.64 8.54 4.82
CA GLY A 36 6.27 7.91 5.99
C GLY A 36 6.24 6.38 5.92
N PHE A 37 5.74 5.75 6.98
CA PHE A 37 5.62 4.29 7.10
C PHE A 37 4.28 3.75 6.59
N GLY A 38 3.74 4.34 5.52
CA GLY A 38 2.40 4.00 5.03
C GLY A 38 1.28 4.85 5.63
N PHE A 39 1.57 6.06 6.12
CA PHE A 39 0.56 6.97 6.65
C PHE A 39 -0.32 7.50 5.52
N THR A 40 -1.63 7.34 5.68
CA THR A 40 -2.64 7.82 4.74
C THR A 40 -3.64 8.72 5.44
N TRP A 41 -4.40 9.50 4.68
CA TRP A 41 -5.46 10.37 5.23
C TRP A 41 -6.59 9.60 5.95
N GLY A 42 -6.63 8.27 5.81
CA GLY A 42 -7.53 7.40 6.56
C GLY A 42 -7.19 7.31 8.04
N SER A 43 -5.89 7.42 8.40
CA SER A 43 -5.47 7.42 9.80
C SER A 43 -5.91 8.69 10.51
N LYS A 44 -6.65 8.55 11.61
CA LYS A 44 -7.12 9.70 12.41
C LYS A 44 -5.93 10.43 13.02
N ILE A 45 -5.01 9.69 13.64
CA ILE A 45 -3.85 10.24 14.33
C ILE A 45 -2.93 10.97 13.36
N PHE A 46 -2.67 10.37 12.20
CA PHE A 46 -1.90 11.05 11.15
C PHE A 46 -2.58 12.32 10.67
N ARG A 47 -3.88 12.26 10.36
CA ARG A 47 -4.63 13.41 9.86
C ARG A 47 -4.61 14.57 10.84
N GLU A 48 -4.84 14.31 12.12
CA GLU A 48 -4.80 15.33 13.18
C GLU A 48 -3.39 15.93 13.34
N TRP A 49 -2.36 15.08 13.38
CA TRP A 49 -0.97 15.53 13.43
C TRP A 49 -0.59 16.39 12.22
N PHE A 50 -0.97 15.97 11.00
CA PHE A 50 -0.63 16.66 9.77
C PHE A 50 -1.34 18.00 9.66
N LEU A 51 -2.63 18.06 10.01
CA LEU A 51 -3.38 19.32 10.06
C LEU A 51 -2.80 20.28 11.10
N LYS A 52 -2.42 19.77 12.27
CA LYS A 52 -1.80 20.59 13.33
C LYS A 52 -0.45 21.17 12.90
N THR A 53 0.36 20.40 12.16
CA THR A 53 1.74 20.80 11.81
C THR A 53 1.86 21.51 10.47
N ARG A 54 0.90 21.32 9.55
CA ARG A 54 0.94 21.90 8.20
C ARG A 54 -0.26 22.81 7.88
N GLY A 55 -1.30 22.82 8.71
CA GLY A 55 -2.49 23.67 8.54
C GLY A 55 -3.41 23.29 7.37
N ARG A 56 -3.12 22.20 6.65
CA ARG A 56 -3.86 21.78 5.45
C ARG A 56 -3.81 20.27 5.22
N LYS A 57 -4.61 19.80 4.27
CA LYS A 57 -4.58 18.41 3.82
C LYS A 57 -3.25 18.05 3.15
N MET A 58 -2.82 16.80 3.34
CA MET A 58 -1.66 16.24 2.64
C MET A 58 -1.91 16.20 1.13
N GLN A 59 -0.93 16.65 0.36
CA GLN A 59 -0.98 16.75 -1.10
C GLN A 59 0.37 16.40 -1.74
N ALA A 60 0.38 16.28 -3.07
CA ALA A 60 1.59 15.99 -3.82
C ALA A 60 2.69 17.02 -3.56
N GLY A 61 3.93 16.54 -3.42
CA GLY A 61 5.10 17.35 -3.10
C GLY A 61 5.40 17.48 -1.61
N ASP A 62 4.47 17.08 -0.73
CA ASP A 62 4.72 17.09 0.71
C ASP A 62 5.87 16.19 1.13
N THR A 63 6.59 16.63 2.16
CA THR A 63 7.65 15.87 2.82
C THR A 63 7.49 15.92 4.33
N ILE A 64 7.97 14.86 4.98
CA ILE A 64 8.20 14.82 6.43
C ILE A 64 9.67 14.51 6.69
N THR A 65 10.17 14.92 7.84
CA THR A 65 11.51 14.56 8.30
C THR A 65 11.53 13.13 8.83
N ASP A 66 12.74 12.58 8.98
CA ASP A 66 12.95 11.30 9.66
C ASP A 66 12.36 11.29 11.07
N ALA A 67 12.67 12.32 11.87
CA ALA A 67 12.19 12.42 13.24
C ALA A 67 10.66 12.45 13.32
N GLU A 68 10.02 13.20 12.42
CA GLU A 68 8.55 13.21 12.30
C GLU A 68 8.03 11.81 11.94
N ALA A 69 8.61 11.14 10.95
CA ALA A 69 8.18 9.80 10.52
C ALA A 69 8.29 8.76 11.65
N PHE A 70 9.40 8.77 12.40
CA PHE A 70 9.65 7.84 13.49
C PHE A 70 8.67 8.03 14.65
N MET A 71 8.50 9.27 15.11
CA MET A 71 7.59 9.56 16.21
C MET A 71 6.14 9.31 15.82
N LEU A 72 5.78 9.63 14.58
CA LEU A 72 4.44 9.38 14.06
C LEU A 72 4.14 7.89 13.92
N LEU A 73 5.12 7.05 13.55
CA LEU A 73 4.95 5.59 13.52
C LEU A 73 4.57 5.06 14.90
N LYS A 74 5.34 5.45 15.92
CA LYS A 74 5.06 5.10 17.31
C LYS A 74 3.67 5.59 17.73
N LEU A 75 3.35 6.85 17.45
CA LEU A 75 2.08 7.47 17.83
C LEU A 75 0.88 6.77 17.20
N VAL A 76 0.92 6.48 15.91
CA VAL A 76 -0.14 5.78 15.18
C VAL A 76 -0.32 4.36 15.72
N ILE A 77 0.77 3.63 15.98
CA ILE A 77 0.69 2.29 16.59
C ILE A 77 0.00 2.38 17.95
N GLU A 78 0.46 3.26 18.83
CA GLU A 78 0.01 3.32 20.22
C GLU A 78 -1.41 3.87 20.39
N GLN A 79 -1.80 4.82 19.54
CA GLN A 79 -3.06 5.55 19.72
C GLN A 79 -4.16 5.13 18.73
N GLU A 80 -3.83 4.43 17.65
CA GLU A 80 -4.82 4.03 16.64
C GLU A 80 -4.97 2.52 16.52
N TYR A 81 -3.88 1.76 16.48
CA TYR A 81 -3.94 0.32 16.20
C TYR A 81 -3.89 -0.56 17.44
N LEU A 82 -3.17 -0.16 18.48
CA LEU A 82 -3.11 -0.90 19.74
C LEU A 82 -4.44 -0.86 20.51
N PRO A 83 -5.13 0.28 20.68
CA PRO A 83 -6.33 0.33 21.53
C PRO A 83 -7.44 -0.63 21.09
N PRO A 84 -7.81 -0.75 19.79
CA PRO A 84 -8.84 -1.70 19.36
C PRO A 84 -8.48 -3.18 19.61
N VAL A 85 -7.20 -3.52 19.71
CA VAL A 85 -6.74 -4.87 20.07
C VAL A 85 -6.98 -5.11 21.56
N ILE A 86 -6.56 -4.16 22.40
CA ILE A 86 -6.75 -4.22 23.86
C ILE A 86 -8.23 -4.26 24.20
N ASP A 87 -9.05 -3.39 23.60
CA ASP A 87 -10.49 -3.32 23.84
C ASP A 87 -11.17 -4.66 23.58
N ARG A 88 -10.80 -5.36 22.50
CA ARG A 88 -11.36 -6.69 22.21
C ARG A 88 -10.87 -7.78 23.15
N ILE A 89 -9.61 -7.70 23.59
CA ILE A 89 -9.06 -8.64 24.59
C ILE A 89 -9.78 -8.46 25.92
N ASP A 90 -9.95 -7.22 26.37
CA ASP A 90 -10.62 -6.90 27.63
C ASP A 90 -12.12 -7.24 27.57
N ALA A 91 -12.80 -6.94 26.45
CA ALA A 91 -14.19 -7.32 26.24
C ALA A 91 -14.41 -8.84 26.27
N ALA A 92 -13.47 -9.61 25.73
CA ALA A 92 -13.50 -11.08 25.79
C ALA A 92 -13.00 -11.64 27.12
N LYS A 93 -12.48 -10.79 28.03
CA LYS A 93 -11.78 -11.19 29.26
C LYS A 93 -10.64 -12.20 28.99
N ALA A 94 -10.01 -12.08 27.83
CA ALA A 94 -8.98 -13.01 27.38
C ALA A 94 -7.63 -12.71 28.04
N THR A 95 -6.88 -13.75 28.39
CA THR A 95 -5.50 -13.61 28.86
C THR A 95 -4.54 -13.75 27.70
N VAL A 96 -4.07 -12.63 27.18
CA VAL A 96 -3.17 -12.57 26.02
C VAL A 96 -1.82 -11.95 26.42
N THR A 97 -0.72 -12.57 25.99
CA THR A 97 0.64 -12.11 26.27
C THR A 97 0.99 -10.85 25.46
N LYS A 98 1.97 -10.06 25.92
CA LYS A 98 2.40 -8.82 25.23
C LYS A 98 2.88 -9.06 23.79
N HIS A 99 3.54 -10.19 23.53
CA HIS A 99 4.03 -10.51 22.19
C HIS A 99 2.88 -10.91 21.25
N ALA A 100 1.85 -11.59 21.76
CA ALA A 100 0.64 -11.86 20.99
C ALA A 100 -0.18 -10.59 20.72
N VAL A 101 -0.26 -9.67 21.70
CA VAL A 101 -0.81 -8.33 21.48
C VAL A 101 -0.05 -7.61 20.35
N ALA A 102 1.28 -7.59 20.40
CA ALA A 102 2.10 -6.96 19.36
C ALA A 102 1.86 -7.56 17.96
N ALA A 103 1.83 -8.89 17.84
CA ALA A 103 1.53 -9.56 16.56
C ALA A 103 0.12 -9.24 16.03
N ALA A 104 -0.87 -9.13 16.94
CA ALA A 104 -2.22 -8.74 16.59
C ALA A 104 -2.32 -7.27 16.15
N THR A 105 -1.60 -6.36 16.83
CA THR A 105 -1.51 -4.95 16.45
C THR A 105 -0.83 -4.77 15.11
N ASP A 106 0.26 -5.50 14.82
CA ASP A 106 0.91 -5.48 13.51
C ASP A 106 -0.01 -5.96 12.37
N MET A 107 -0.79 -7.03 12.60
CA MET A 107 -1.80 -7.49 11.64
C MET A 107 -2.86 -6.42 11.40
N ALA A 108 -3.35 -5.76 12.46
CA ALA A 108 -4.33 -4.69 12.34
C ALA A 108 -3.75 -3.46 11.61
N TYR A 109 -2.48 -3.14 11.83
CA TYR A 109 -1.77 -2.09 11.08
C TYR A 109 -1.76 -2.41 9.58
N ASN A 110 -1.36 -3.62 9.23
CA ASN A 110 -1.17 -4.00 7.83
C ASN A 110 -2.46 -4.27 7.06
N CYS A 111 -3.49 -4.82 7.73
CA CYS A 111 -4.73 -5.26 7.10
C CYS A 111 -5.95 -4.42 7.49
N GLY A 112 -5.77 -3.41 8.34
CA GLY A 112 -6.84 -2.62 8.94
C GLY A 112 -7.53 -3.32 10.12
N ALA A 113 -8.29 -2.55 10.89
CA ALA A 113 -8.98 -3.02 12.11
C ALA A 113 -9.99 -4.16 11.88
N GLY A 114 -10.45 -4.35 10.64
CA GLY A 114 -11.31 -5.47 10.25
C GLY A 114 -10.63 -6.84 10.42
N ALA A 115 -9.29 -6.89 10.40
CA ALA A 115 -8.53 -8.13 10.61
C ALA A 115 -8.76 -8.77 11.99
N LEU A 116 -9.18 -7.97 12.96
CA LEU A 116 -9.54 -8.41 14.31
C LEU A 116 -10.92 -9.10 14.36
N GLY A 117 -11.65 -9.15 13.25
CA GLY A 117 -12.86 -9.99 13.10
C GLY A 117 -12.58 -11.38 12.55
N TRP A 118 -11.34 -11.69 12.17
CA TRP A 118 -10.98 -12.94 11.49
C TRP A 118 -10.80 -14.11 12.46
N SER A 119 -10.82 -15.32 11.91
CA SER A 119 -10.78 -16.56 12.69
C SER A 119 -9.54 -16.69 13.58
N TRP A 120 -8.36 -16.25 13.12
CA TRP A 120 -7.14 -16.29 13.93
C TRP A 120 -7.27 -15.50 15.24
N PHE A 121 -7.91 -14.31 15.21
CA PHE A 121 -8.06 -13.48 16.40
C PHE A 121 -9.14 -14.03 17.32
N LYS A 122 -10.21 -14.61 16.77
CA LYS A 122 -11.23 -15.33 17.57
C LYS A 122 -10.60 -16.44 18.40
N GLN A 123 -9.69 -17.23 17.82
CA GLN A 123 -8.98 -18.29 18.54
C GLN A 123 -8.01 -17.74 19.59
N LEU A 124 -7.37 -16.61 19.30
CA LEU A 124 -6.55 -15.93 20.31
C LEU A 124 -7.38 -15.54 21.54
N LEU A 125 -8.57 -14.97 21.32
CA LEU A 125 -9.49 -14.57 22.39
C LEU A 125 -10.04 -15.79 23.16
N ALA A 126 -10.22 -16.93 22.48
CA ALA A 126 -10.63 -18.19 23.10
C ALA A 126 -9.51 -18.89 23.90
N GLY A 127 -8.28 -18.37 23.84
CA GLY A 127 -7.10 -18.98 24.49
C GLY A 127 -6.44 -20.10 23.71
N ASP A 128 -6.93 -20.44 22.50
CA ASP A 128 -6.27 -21.39 21.60
C ASP A 128 -5.19 -20.67 20.78
N VAL A 129 -4.07 -20.41 21.45
CA VAL A 129 -2.93 -19.69 20.86
C VAL A 129 -2.29 -20.48 19.72
N ALA A 130 -2.33 -21.82 19.77
CA ALA A 130 -1.75 -22.68 18.75
C ALA A 130 -2.54 -22.62 17.44
N ASP A 131 -3.88 -22.79 17.49
CA ASP A 131 -4.74 -22.65 16.31
C ASP A 131 -4.76 -21.21 15.81
N SER A 132 -4.73 -20.22 16.72
CA SER A 132 -4.58 -18.81 16.36
C SER A 132 -3.34 -18.58 15.49
N ALA A 133 -2.19 -19.08 15.91
CA ALA A 133 -0.93 -18.92 15.17
C ALA A 133 -0.94 -19.65 13.82
N ALA A 134 -1.51 -20.86 13.76
CA ALA A 134 -1.65 -21.62 12.53
C ALA A 134 -2.48 -20.86 11.48
N ARG A 135 -3.60 -20.25 11.90
CA ARG A 135 -4.45 -19.42 11.04
C ARG A 135 -3.78 -18.09 10.67
N TYR A 136 -3.16 -17.42 11.64
CA TYR A 136 -2.43 -16.16 11.42
C TYR A 136 -1.40 -16.34 10.30
N ARG A 137 -0.63 -17.43 10.36
CA ARG A 137 0.48 -17.75 9.44
C ARG A 137 0.06 -17.73 7.97
N VAL A 138 -1.17 -18.10 7.66
CA VAL A 138 -1.67 -18.26 6.27
C VAL A 138 -2.68 -17.19 5.86
N THR A 139 -3.02 -16.26 6.76
CA THR A 139 -4.02 -15.22 6.50
C THR A 139 -3.39 -14.02 5.79
N ALA A 140 -4.15 -13.37 4.88
CA ALA A 140 -3.75 -12.12 4.22
C ALA A 140 -2.36 -12.15 3.57
N GLN A 141 -2.02 -13.26 2.91
CA GLN A 141 -0.78 -13.43 2.15
C GLN A 141 -0.88 -12.94 0.70
N THR A 142 -2.04 -12.42 0.31
CA THR A 142 -2.37 -12.07 -1.07
C THR A 142 -2.74 -10.61 -1.20
N SER A 143 -2.33 -9.98 -2.30
CA SER A 143 -2.83 -8.68 -2.74
C SER A 143 -3.32 -8.78 -4.18
N LYS A 144 -4.53 -8.29 -4.45
CA LYS A 144 -5.19 -8.34 -5.77
C LYS A 144 -5.12 -9.74 -6.43
N GLY A 145 -5.39 -10.79 -5.64
CA GLY A 145 -5.40 -12.18 -6.11
C GLY A 145 -4.04 -12.85 -6.27
N ARG A 146 -2.93 -12.16 -6.00
CA ARG A 146 -1.57 -12.72 -6.07
C ARG A 146 -0.96 -12.89 -4.70
N LYS A 147 -0.35 -14.04 -4.45
CA LYS A 147 0.45 -14.30 -3.24
C LYS A 147 1.72 -13.46 -3.29
N LEU A 148 1.98 -12.69 -2.24
CA LEU A 148 3.16 -11.83 -2.14
C LEU A 148 4.18 -12.45 -1.17
N PRO A 149 5.42 -12.74 -1.60
CA PRO A 149 6.43 -13.36 -0.74
C PRO A 149 6.68 -12.58 0.55
N GLY A 150 6.72 -11.24 0.46
CA GLY A 150 6.83 -10.38 1.65
C GLY A 150 5.69 -10.53 2.66
N LEU A 151 4.43 -10.67 2.20
CA LEU A 151 3.30 -10.93 3.10
C LEU A 151 3.37 -12.33 3.70
N VAL A 152 3.75 -13.34 2.93
CA VAL A 152 3.94 -14.72 3.42
C VAL A 152 4.95 -14.74 4.56
N ARG A 153 6.08 -14.05 4.39
CA ARG A 153 7.13 -13.93 5.40
C ARG A 153 6.63 -13.21 6.65
N ARG A 154 6.07 -12.00 6.51
CA ARG A 154 5.52 -11.22 7.64
C ARG A 154 4.50 -12.04 8.45
N ARG A 155 3.69 -12.86 7.78
CA ARG A 155 2.71 -13.74 8.46
C ARG A 155 3.35 -14.90 9.20
N LYS A 156 4.41 -15.51 8.65
CA LYS A 156 5.19 -16.53 9.35
C LYS A 156 5.87 -15.94 10.59
N GLU A 157 6.50 -14.77 10.46
CA GLU A 157 7.16 -14.07 11.56
C GLU A 157 6.14 -13.66 12.64
N GLY A 158 5.03 -13.03 12.26
CA GLY A 158 3.96 -12.66 13.20
C GLY A 158 3.34 -13.86 13.93
N ALA A 159 3.20 -15.02 13.27
CA ALA A 159 2.75 -16.26 13.93
C ALA A 159 3.77 -16.79 14.95
N LEU A 160 5.07 -16.69 14.66
CA LEU A 160 6.15 -17.06 15.58
C LEU A 160 6.23 -16.12 16.78
N ILE A 161 6.04 -14.82 16.56
CA ILE A 161 5.91 -13.82 17.63
C ILE A 161 4.69 -14.15 18.49
N LEU A 162 3.53 -14.36 17.88
CA LEU A 162 2.27 -14.65 18.57
C LEU A 162 2.39 -15.90 19.45
N TYR A 163 2.88 -17.00 18.91
CA TYR A 163 2.89 -18.30 19.60
C TYR A 163 4.06 -18.48 20.55
N ARG A 164 5.27 -18.07 20.13
CA ARG A 164 6.53 -18.47 20.79
C ARG A 164 7.37 -17.30 21.27
N ASN A 165 6.91 -16.06 21.08
CA ASN A 165 7.72 -14.87 21.34
C ASN A 165 9.08 -14.91 20.59
N ILE A 166 9.12 -15.55 19.42
CA ILE A 166 10.30 -15.60 18.56
C ILE A 166 10.20 -14.45 17.58
N TRP A 167 11.09 -13.48 17.73
CA TRP A 167 11.19 -12.32 16.84
C TRP A 167 12.27 -12.59 15.79
N PRO A 168 12.14 -12.00 14.59
CA PRO A 168 13.22 -12.05 13.61
C PRO A 168 14.50 -11.41 14.16
N ASP A 169 15.66 -11.91 13.75
CA ASP A 169 16.98 -11.43 14.23
C ASP A 169 17.23 -9.94 13.93
N TRP A 170 16.54 -9.40 12.92
CA TRP A 170 16.61 -7.98 12.56
C TRP A 170 15.82 -7.07 13.50
N VAL A 171 14.95 -7.62 14.37
CA VAL A 171 14.20 -6.85 15.37
C VAL A 171 14.98 -6.80 16.67
N LYS A 172 15.50 -5.62 16.99
CA LYS A 172 16.18 -5.38 18.26
C LYS A 172 15.18 -4.96 19.34
N THR A 173 15.40 -5.39 20.57
CA THR A 173 14.65 -4.88 21.72
C THR A 173 15.12 -3.46 22.03
N PRO A 174 14.26 -2.43 21.93
CA PRO A 174 14.67 -1.07 22.26
C PRO A 174 14.90 -0.90 23.76
N THR A 175 15.93 -0.15 24.13
CA THR A 175 16.11 0.32 25.52
C THR A 175 15.13 1.44 25.86
N SER A 176 14.81 2.28 24.87
CA SER A 176 13.86 3.40 24.95
C SER A 176 13.13 3.54 23.62
N LEU A 177 11.98 4.21 23.63
CA LEU A 177 11.28 4.72 22.45
C LEU A 177 10.78 6.16 22.70
N ALA A 178 11.40 6.88 23.63
CA ALA A 178 10.95 8.19 24.08
C ALA A 178 11.25 9.28 23.05
N THR A 179 12.36 9.16 22.33
CA THR A 179 12.83 10.14 21.35
C THR A 179 12.87 9.57 19.93
N ALA A 180 12.96 10.44 18.93
CA ALA A 180 13.12 10.03 17.55
C ALA A 180 14.41 9.22 17.31
N ASP A 181 15.49 9.57 18.01
CA ASP A 181 16.77 8.85 17.91
C ASP A 181 16.70 7.45 18.53
N ASP A 182 15.94 7.28 19.62
CA ASP A 182 15.68 5.96 20.19
C ASP A 182 14.94 5.07 19.20
N VAL A 183 13.88 5.60 18.57
CA VAL A 183 13.10 4.87 17.55
C VAL A 183 13.97 4.56 16.33
N LYS A 184 14.79 5.51 15.88
CA LYS A 184 15.73 5.34 14.77
C LYS A 184 16.73 4.22 15.06
N ALA A 185 17.31 4.19 16.26
CA ALA A 185 18.28 3.18 16.66
C ALA A 185 17.68 1.76 16.76
N ALA A 186 16.39 1.66 17.06
CA ALA A 186 15.67 0.40 17.10
C ALA A 186 15.26 -0.11 15.71
N LEU A 187 14.95 0.79 14.77
CA LEU A 187 14.52 0.44 13.43
C LEU A 187 15.66 -0.21 12.63
N PRO A 188 15.39 -1.29 11.88
CA PRO A 188 16.37 -1.83 10.95
C PRO A 188 16.59 -0.85 9.79
N ASP A 189 17.77 -0.91 9.17
CA ASP A 189 17.92 -0.36 7.82
C ASP A 189 16.90 -1.05 6.92
N TRP A 190 15.97 -0.28 6.34
CA TRP A 190 15.01 -0.84 5.43
C TRP A 190 15.75 -1.39 4.20
N ARG A 191 15.52 -2.66 3.90
CA ARG A 191 16.13 -3.34 2.76
C ARG A 191 15.02 -3.98 1.95
N LEU A 192 15.11 -3.79 0.64
CA LEU A 192 14.34 -4.61 -0.26
C LEU A 192 14.92 -6.03 -0.25
N LEU A 193 14.08 -7.01 0.05
CA LEU A 193 14.51 -8.41 0.09
C LEU A 193 14.54 -8.98 -1.32
N ALA A 194 15.37 -10.00 -1.54
CA ALA A 194 15.66 -10.53 -2.87
C ALA A 194 14.40 -10.85 -3.68
N GLU A 195 13.41 -11.50 -3.07
CA GLU A 195 12.14 -11.85 -3.74
C GLU A 195 11.37 -10.62 -4.21
N ASP A 196 11.32 -9.57 -3.39
CA ASP A 196 10.63 -8.32 -3.71
C ASP A 196 11.45 -7.48 -4.72
N TYR A 197 12.79 -7.62 -4.68
CA TYR A 197 13.73 -7.04 -5.66
C TYR A 197 13.55 -7.67 -7.03
N ASP A 198 13.59 -8.99 -7.12
CA ASP A 198 13.41 -9.76 -8.36
C ASP A 198 12.05 -9.44 -8.99
N GLN A 199 10.99 -9.35 -8.17
CA GLN A 199 9.67 -8.97 -8.65
C GLN A 199 9.64 -7.55 -9.22
N GLY A 200 10.32 -6.60 -8.58
CA GLY A 200 10.44 -5.23 -9.07
C GLY A 200 11.22 -5.14 -10.38
N VAL A 201 12.31 -5.90 -10.52
CA VAL A 201 13.06 -6.01 -11.79
C VAL A 201 12.19 -6.61 -12.89
N ALA A 202 11.44 -7.68 -12.60
CA ALA A 202 10.49 -8.26 -13.56
C ALA A 202 9.40 -7.26 -14.00
N TRP A 203 8.96 -6.36 -13.12
CA TRP A 203 8.04 -5.28 -13.52
C TRP A 203 8.71 -4.22 -14.39
N LEU A 204 9.96 -3.85 -14.14
CA LEU A 204 10.71 -2.95 -15.01
C LEU A 204 10.86 -3.53 -16.42
N GLU A 205 11.15 -4.83 -16.52
CA GLU A 205 11.20 -5.57 -17.77
C GLU A 205 9.84 -5.57 -18.48
N GLN A 206 8.77 -5.97 -17.77
CA GLN A 206 7.41 -5.98 -18.30
C GLN A 206 6.95 -4.58 -18.80
N LEU A 207 7.46 -3.51 -18.19
CA LEU A 207 7.15 -2.15 -18.60
C LEU A 207 8.07 -1.61 -19.71
N GLY A 208 9.13 -2.33 -20.07
CA GLY A 208 10.07 -1.98 -21.14
C GLY A 208 11.23 -1.08 -20.70
N TYR A 209 11.45 -0.88 -19.40
CA TYR A 209 12.58 -0.10 -18.87
C TYR A 209 13.85 -0.94 -18.72
N PHE A 210 13.74 -2.27 -18.72
CA PHE A 210 14.85 -3.19 -18.55
C PHE A 210 14.80 -4.29 -19.62
N GLN A 211 15.95 -4.66 -20.17
CA GLN A 211 16.11 -5.71 -21.19
C GLN A 211 17.21 -6.72 -20.84
N GLY A 212 17.74 -6.64 -19.62
CA GLY A 212 18.87 -7.47 -19.19
C GLY A 212 18.44 -8.90 -18.86
N LEU A 213 19.34 -9.86 -19.15
CA LEU A 213 19.10 -11.30 -18.96
C LEU A 213 19.19 -11.76 -17.48
N ALA A 214 19.63 -10.90 -16.54
CA ALA A 214 19.80 -11.28 -15.14
C ALA A 214 19.60 -10.10 -14.17
N THR A 215 18.96 -10.37 -13.02
CA THR A 215 18.79 -9.42 -11.90
C THR A 215 20.10 -9.00 -11.24
N THR A 216 21.22 -9.63 -11.62
CA THR A 216 22.57 -9.38 -11.12
C THR A 216 23.26 -8.18 -11.77
N ASP A 217 22.75 -7.65 -12.89
CA ASP A 217 23.29 -6.40 -13.47
C ASP A 217 22.76 -5.18 -12.72
N THR A 218 23.34 -4.92 -11.55
CA THR A 218 22.91 -3.84 -10.66
C THR A 218 23.02 -2.45 -11.31
N LYS A 219 23.93 -2.27 -12.28
CA LYS A 219 24.11 -0.99 -12.97
C LYS A 219 22.97 -0.76 -13.97
N ALA A 220 22.65 -1.77 -14.77
CA ALA A 220 21.52 -1.70 -15.70
C ALA A 220 20.18 -1.59 -14.96
N VAL A 221 19.99 -2.32 -13.86
CA VAL A 221 18.78 -2.20 -13.02
C VAL A 221 18.69 -0.77 -12.45
N LYS A 222 19.77 -0.22 -11.90
CA LYS A 222 19.77 1.17 -11.39
C LYS A 222 19.40 2.19 -12.47
N ALA A 223 19.91 2.02 -13.68
CA ALA A 223 19.56 2.88 -14.81
C ALA A 223 18.08 2.75 -15.21
N ALA A 224 17.54 1.54 -15.23
CA ALA A 224 16.12 1.28 -15.50
C ALA A 224 15.21 1.89 -14.42
N VAL A 225 15.58 1.75 -13.14
CA VAL A 225 14.87 2.38 -12.03
C VAL A 225 14.88 3.89 -12.17
N LEU A 226 16.03 4.50 -12.45
CA LEU A 226 16.14 5.94 -12.61
C LEU A 226 15.30 6.45 -13.78
N ALA A 227 15.29 5.73 -14.92
CA ALA A 227 14.45 6.05 -16.07
C ALA A 227 12.95 6.02 -15.71
N PHE A 228 12.52 4.99 -14.98
CA PHE A 228 11.15 4.91 -14.46
C PHE A 228 10.81 6.07 -13.52
N GLN A 229 11.70 6.38 -12.57
CA GLN A 229 11.49 7.48 -11.61
C GLN A 229 11.38 8.84 -12.29
N GLN A 230 12.20 9.12 -13.31
CA GLN A 230 12.16 10.37 -14.07
C GLN A 230 10.82 10.60 -14.77
N GLU A 231 10.12 9.52 -15.14
CA GLU A 231 8.78 9.59 -15.73
C GLU A 231 7.67 9.70 -14.67
N HIS A 232 7.98 9.64 -13.38
CA HIS A 232 7.04 9.65 -12.28
C HIS A 232 7.39 10.72 -11.24
N PRO A 233 6.94 11.99 -11.41
CA PRO A 233 7.40 13.16 -10.64
C PRO A 233 7.11 13.11 -9.12
N GLN A 234 6.26 12.18 -8.69
CA GLN A 234 6.02 11.89 -7.27
C GLN A 234 7.17 11.09 -6.61
N LEU A 235 8.00 10.41 -7.40
CA LEU A 235 9.14 9.62 -6.91
C LEU A 235 10.40 10.48 -6.78
N ALA A 236 11.34 10.03 -5.96
CA ALA A 236 12.70 10.55 -5.95
C ALA A 236 13.49 9.95 -7.13
N ASN A 237 14.33 10.74 -7.79
CA ASN A 237 15.19 10.30 -8.89
C ASN A 237 16.55 9.81 -8.35
N ASP A 238 16.53 8.79 -7.51
CA ASP A 238 17.71 8.27 -6.80
C ASP A 238 18.27 6.96 -7.39
N GLY A 239 17.56 6.36 -8.34
CA GLY A 239 17.89 5.06 -8.92
C GLY A 239 17.70 3.89 -7.93
N VAL A 240 17.02 4.11 -6.81
CA VAL A 240 16.78 3.10 -5.78
C VAL A 240 15.43 2.44 -6.01
N LEU A 241 15.42 1.10 -6.08
CA LEU A 241 14.21 0.30 -6.08
C LEU A 241 13.60 0.28 -4.66
N GLY A 242 13.23 1.45 -4.15
CA GLY A 242 12.65 1.64 -2.83
C GLY A 242 11.17 1.30 -2.81
N ARG A 243 10.57 1.37 -1.61
CA ARG A 243 9.14 1.07 -1.42
C ARG A 243 8.22 1.88 -2.34
N ALA A 244 8.43 3.19 -2.45
CA ALA A 244 7.64 4.05 -3.33
C ALA A 244 7.77 3.67 -4.81
N THR A 245 8.99 3.32 -5.25
CA THR A 245 9.24 2.87 -6.63
C THR A 245 8.49 1.58 -6.92
N LEU A 246 8.57 0.59 -6.03
CA LEU A 246 7.84 -0.68 -6.17
C LEU A 246 6.32 -0.51 -6.20
N ASP A 247 5.80 0.33 -5.30
CA ASP A 247 4.37 0.58 -5.22
C ASP A 247 3.85 1.25 -6.50
N GLN A 248 4.63 2.18 -7.05
CA GLN A 248 4.34 2.81 -8.32
C GLN A 248 4.48 1.84 -9.51
N LEU A 249 5.50 0.98 -9.54
CA LEU A 249 5.64 -0.09 -10.56
C LEU A 249 4.41 -0.99 -10.56
N GLN A 250 4.04 -1.51 -9.40
CA GLN A 250 2.87 -2.36 -9.23
C GLN A 250 1.59 -1.63 -9.67
N ARG A 251 1.44 -0.35 -9.34
CA ARG A 251 0.29 0.44 -9.80
C ARG A 251 0.21 0.52 -11.32
N VAL A 252 1.33 0.83 -12.00
CA VAL A 252 1.37 0.93 -13.47
C VAL A 252 1.03 -0.42 -14.11
N ILE A 253 1.56 -1.53 -13.58
CA ILE A 253 1.23 -2.89 -14.03
C ILE A 253 -0.26 -3.20 -13.89
N ASP A 254 -0.86 -2.86 -12.75
CA ASP A 254 -2.28 -3.12 -12.51
C ASP A 254 -3.18 -2.27 -13.42
N LEU A 255 -2.81 -1.02 -13.67
CA LEU A 255 -3.52 -0.14 -14.60
C LEU A 255 -3.44 -0.68 -16.04
N LYS A 256 -2.27 -1.14 -16.49
CA LYS A 256 -2.11 -1.77 -17.82
C LYS A 256 -2.97 -3.03 -17.95
N LYS A 257 -2.99 -3.90 -16.94
CA LYS A 257 -3.83 -5.12 -16.92
C LYS A 257 -5.32 -4.80 -16.95
N LYS A 258 -5.75 -3.81 -16.15
CA LYS A 258 -7.16 -3.37 -16.12
C LYS A 258 -7.58 -2.81 -17.48
N ALA A 259 -6.76 -1.95 -18.09
CA ALA A 259 -7.02 -1.40 -19.42
C ALA A 259 -7.13 -2.51 -20.49
N ALA A 260 -6.25 -3.51 -20.48
CA ALA A 260 -6.32 -4.65 -21.40
C ALA A 260 -7.61 -5.47 -21.23
N THR A 261 -8.04 -5.69 -19.98
CA THR A 261 -9.27 -6.44 -19.67
C THR A 261 -10.53 -5.68 -20.10
N THR A 262 -10.58 -4.36 -19.86
CA THR A 262 -11.70 -3.51 -20.30
C THR A 262 -11.74 -3.35 -21.81
N GLY A 263 -10.58 -3.27 -22.49
CA GLY A 263 -10.50 -3.28 -23.95
C GLY A 263 -11.00 -4.58 -24.57
N ALA A 264 -10.73 -5.73 -23.95
CA ALA A 264 -11.24 -7.02 -24.40
C ALA A 264 -12.76 -7.18 -24.19
N ALA A 265 -13.32 -6.62 -23.11
CA ALA A 265 -14.76 -6.66 -22.83
C ALA A 265 -15.57 -5.60 -23.63
N GLY A 266 -14.95 -4.47 -23.99
CA GLY A 266 -15.58 -3.41 -24.80
C GLY A 266 -15.37 -3.56 -26.31
N GLY A 267 -14.40 -4.38 -26.74
CA GLY A 267 -14.07 -4.59 -28.15
C GLY A 267 -14.88 -5.69 -28.87
N GLY A 268 -15.78 -6.40 -28.15
CA GLY A 268 -16.54 -7.53 -28.69
C GLY A 268 -18.06 -7.34 -28.80
N SER A 269 -18.62 -6.21 -28.35
CA SER A 269 -20.09 -6.05 -28.24
C SER A 269 -20.63 -4.70 -28.69
N ALA A 270 -19.82 -3.83 -29.29
CA ALA A 270 -20.27 -2.53 -29.80
C ALA A 270 -20.17 -2.39 -31.34
N ALA A 271 -20.00 -3.49 -32.09
CA ALA A 271 -19.88 -3.45 -33.55
C ALA A 271 -20.64 -4.54 -34.34
N THR A 272 -21.41 -5.44 -33.71
CA THR A 272 -22.14 -6.51 -34.44
C THR A 272 -23.52 -6.86 -33.86
N GLY A 273 -24.36 -5.87 -33.53
CA GLY A 273 -25.78 -6.10 -33.27
C GLY A 273 -26.53 -4.82 -32.89
N GLY A 274 -27.53 -4.31 -33.61
CA GLY A 274 -28.11 -4.74 -34.86
C GLY A 274 -28.26 -3.56 -35.81
N ALA A 275 -27.87 -3.77 -37.06
CA ALA A 275 -28.56 -3.14 -38.18
C ALA A 275 -29.92 -3.83 -38.31
N GLU A 276 -30.84 -3.54 -37.39
CA GLU A 276 -32.25 -3.76 -37.65
C GLU A 276 -32.78 -2.48 -38.27
N THR A 277 -33.28 -2.63 -39.49
CA THR A 277 -33.94 -1.63 -40.30
C THR A 277 -35.15 -1.08 -39.55
N ALA A 278 -34.94 -0.06 -38.71
CA ALA A 278 -36.03 0.77 -38.21
C ALA A 278 -36.45 1.72 -39.33
N THR A 279 -37.47 1.30 -40.07
CA THR A 279 -38.25 2.16 -40.95
C THR A 279 -38.68 3.43 -40.24
N GLN A 280 -38.43 4.55 -40.91
CA GLN A 280 -38.95 5.89 -40.68
C GLN A 280 -40.28 5.89 -39.90
N THR A 281 -40.20 6.23 -38.61
CA THR A 281 -41.37 6.71 -37.86
C THR A 281 -40.93 7.92 -37.04
N ASP A 282 -41.54 9.05 -37.35
CA ASP A 282 -41.26 10.34 -36.72
C ASP A 282 -41.44 10.28 -35.20
N ILE A 283 -40.34 10.47 -34.46
CA ILE A 283 -40.36 10.91 -33.06
C ILE A 283 -39.44 12.13 -32.95
N THR A 284 -39.96 13.28 -33.38
CA THR A 284 -39.38 14.58 -33.06
C THR A 284 -39.58 14.87 -31.57
N GLY A 285 -38.55 14.67 -30.73
CA GLY A 285 -38.57 15.24 -29.36
C GLY A 285 -37.73 14.61 -28.26
N ILE A 286 -37.15 13.40 -28.43
CA ILE A 286 -36.40 12.71 -27.34
C ILE A 286 -34.90 12.49 -27.68
N SER A 287 -34.40 13.11 -28.76
CA SER A 287 -33.02 12.84 -29.23
C SER A 287 -31.93 13.76 -28.66
N ASP A 288 -32.24 14.98 -28.20
CA ASP A 288 -31.18 15.89 -27.74
C ASP A 288 -30.75 15.68 -26.29
N LEU A 289 -31.67 15.40 -25.35
CA LEU A 289 -31.33 15.21 -23.93
C LEU A 289 -30.53 13.93 -23.65
N LEU A 290 -30.72 12.87 -24.45
CA LEU A 290 -29.94 11.63 -24.34
C LEU A 290 -28.55 11.77 -24.97
N ILE A 291 -28.43 12.52 -26.07
CA ILE A 291 -27.14 12.81 -26.72
C ILE A 291 -26.33 13.78 -25.86
N TRP A 292 -26.91 14.89 -25.39
CA TRP A 292 -26.24 15.84 -24.51
C TRP A 292 -26.02 15.30 -23.10
N GLY A 293 -26.94 14.47 -22.57
CA GLY A 293 -26.76 13.77 -21.29
C GLY A 293 -25.62 12.75 -21.34
N GLY A 294 -25.51 11.99 -22.44
CA GLY A 294 -24.40 11.06 -22.67
C GLY A 294 -23.06 11.77 -22.87
N VAL A 295 -23.03 12.87 -23.64
CA VAL A 295 -21.85 13.71 -23.82
C VAL A 295 -21.44 14.38 -22.51
N ALA A 296 -22.38 14.88 -21.71
CA ALA A 296 -22.08 15.48 -20.40
C ALA A 296 -21.51 14.44 -19.42
N VAL A 297 -22.02 13.21 -19.40
CA VAL A 297 -21.46 12.13 -18.57
C VAL A 297 -20.07 11.71 -19.06
N LEU A 298 -19.82 11.67 -20.37
CA LEU A 298 -18.50 11.39 -20.94
C LEU A 298 -17.50 12.54 -20.73
N VAL A 299 -17.95 13.80 -20.78
CA VAL A 299 -17.12 14.99 -20.54
C VAL A 299 -16.83 15.15 -19.06
N ILE A 300 -17.82 14.97 -18.17
CA ILE A 300 -17.62 15.04 -16.71
C ILE A 300 -16.84 13.82 -16.23
N GLY A 301 -17.16 12.62 -16.69
CA GLY A 301 -16.43 11.40 -16.39
C GLY A 301 -15.01 11.43 -16.97
N GLY A 302 -14.85 11.96 -18.19
CA GLY A 302 -13.58 12.18 -18.86
C GLY A 302 -12.74 13.26 -18.18
N ALA A 303 -13.35 14.36 -17.72
CA ALA A 303 -12.68 15.39 -16.94
C ALA A 303 -12.31 14.90 -15.53
N TRP A 304 -13.15 14.07 -14.91
CA TRP A 304 -12.86 13.44 -13.63
C TRP A 304 -11.72 12.42 -13.77
N LEU A 305 -11.73 11.57 -14.79
CA LEU A 305 -10.61 10.67 -15.12
C LEU A 305 -9.37 11.49 -15.49
N ALA A 306 -9.51 12.52 -16.31
CA ALA A 306 -8.40 13.35 -16.72
C ALA A 306 -7.79 14.13 -15.57
N TRP A 307 -8.59 14.54 -14.58
CA TRP A 307 -8.10 15.14 -13.35
C TRP A 307 -7.48 14.11 -12.41
N ARG A 308 -8.15 12.96 -12.23
CA ARG A 308 -7.74 11.87 -11.34
C ARG A 308 -6.45 11.18 -11.79
N TYR A 309 -6.24 11.13 -13.10
CA TYR A 309 -5.11 10.52 -13.80
C TYR A 309 -4.30 11.55 -14.61
N ARG A 310 -4.38 12.85 -14.25
CA ARG A 310 -3.75 13.94 -15.02
C ARG A 310 -2.25 13.74 -15.22
N ASP A 311 -1.61 13.19 -14.19
CA ASP A 311 -0.17 12.99 -14.17
C ASP A 311 0.16 11.82 -15.12
N GLU A 312 -0.61 10.74 -15.11
CA GLU A 312 -0.47 9.57 -16.01
C GLU A 312 -0.79 9.91 -17.46
N LEU A 313 -1.80 10.74 -17.71
CA LEU A 313 -2.11 11.23 -19.06
C LEU A 313 -1.02 12.15 -19.59
N SER A 314 -0.43 12.98 -18.73
CA SER A 314 0.72 13.81 -19.12
C SER A 314 1.95 12.98 -19.51
N ILE A 315 2.15 11.83 -18.83
CA ILE A 315 3.23 10.88 -19.13
C ILE A 315 2.93 10.13 -20.44
N ALA A 316 1.71 9.62 -20.61
CA ALA A 316 1.28 8.96 -21.84
C ALA A 316 1.40 9.89 -23.07
N ALA A 317 0.99 11.15 -22.92
CA ALA A 317 1.12 12.17 -23.96
C ALA A 317 2.60 12.41 -24.33
N ARG A 318 3.49 12.58 -23.34
CA ARG A 318 4.94 12.75 -23.58
C ARG A 318 5.56 11.54 -24.28
N SER A 319 5.13 10.32 -23.96
CA SER A 319 5.61 9.09 -24.62
C SER A 319 5.15 8.98 -26.09
N LEU A 320 3.97 9.51 -26.42
CA LEU A 320 3.44 9.58 -27.78
C LEU A 320 4.19 10.60 -28.65
N PHE A 321 4.62 11.72 -28.07
CA PHE A 321 5.44 12.72 -28.78
C PHE A 321 6.89 12.26 -29.00
N LYS A 322 7.44 11.42 -28.11
CA LYS A 322 8.79 10.86 -28.24
C LYS A 322 8.93 9.77 -29.32
N ARG A 323 7.80 9.23 -29.83
CA ARG A 323 7.76 8.24 -30.93
C ARG A 323 7.63 8.85 -32.33
N LYS A 324 7.46 10.18 -32.43
CA LYS A 324 7.30 10.91 -33.70
C LYS A 324 8.48 11.82 -34.05
N GLY A 325 9.60 11.71 -33.35
CA GLY A 325 10.89 12.33 -33.68
C GLY A 325 11.97 11.28 -33.67
#